data_AF-A0A368VMF7-F1
#
_entry.id   AF-A0A368VMF7-F1
#
_cell.length_a   1.000
_cell.length_b   1.000
_cell.length_c   1.000
_cell.angle_alpha   90.00
_cell.angle_beta   90.00
_cell.angle_gamma   90.00
#
_symmetry.space_group_name_H-M   'P 1'
#
loop_
_entity.id
_entity.type
_entity.pdbx_description
1 polymer ?
#
loop_
_entity_poly.entity_id
_entity_poly.type
_entity_poly.pdbx_seq_one_letter_code
_entity_poly.pdbx_strand_id
1 'polypeptide(L)' 'MLAPILVLFLVAALLEYRSLKIQKRYREIISSVILLAAGLTLGILRLLHVEIPSPMSGIKTLFQPISHLLTRLLYI' A
#
# COMPACT_ATOMS: atom_id res chain seq x y z
N MET A 1 8.27 12.77 -7.62
CA MET A 1 6.80 12.90 -7.48
C MET A 1 6.25 12.38 -6.14
N LEU A 2 6.88 11.41 -5.47
CA LEU A 2 6.39 10.84 -4.20
C LEU A 2 6.67 11.69 -2.95
N ALA A 3 7.77 12.45 -2.92
CA ALA A 3 8.17 13.28 -1.79
C ALA A 3 7.08 14.27 -1.29
N PRO A 4 6.42 15.08 -2.15
CA PRO A 4 5.37 16.00 -1.67
C PRO A 4 4.15 15.26 -1.11
N ILE A 5 3.84 14.07 -1.63
CA ILE A 5 2.73 13.24 -1.14
C ILE A 5 3.04 12.74 0.28
N LEU A 6 4.28 12.32 0.55
CA LEU A 6 4.70 11.90 1.89
C LEU A 6 4.61 13.04 2.91
N VAL A 7 5.00 14.26 2.51
CA VAL A 7 4.87 15.45 3.36
C VAL A 7 3.41 15.74 3.67
N LEU A 8 2.52 15.68 2.67
CA LEU A 8 1.08 15.87 2.86
C LEU A 8 0.49 14.84 3.83
N PHE A 9 0.90 13.57 3.70
CA PHE A 9 0.48 12.49 4.60
C PHE A 9 0.92 12.75 6.05
N LEU A 10 2.15 13.22 6.26
CA LEU A 10 2.64 13.59 7.59
C LEU A 10 1.85 14.75 8.21
N VAL A 11 1.53 15.77 7.41
CA VAL A 11 0.72 16.91 7.88
C VAL A 11 -0.70 16.46 8.23
N ALA A 12 -1.33 15.64 7.38
CA ALA A 12 -2.65 15.06 7.65
C ALA A 12 -2.64 14.23 8.94
N ALA A 13 -1.62 13.40 9.15
CA ALA A 13 -1.44 12.60 10.36
C ALA A 13 -1.42 13.46 11.64
N LEU A 14 -0.71 14.59 11.60
CA LEU A 14 -0.59 15.49 12.75
C LEU A 14 -1.92 16.16 13.09
N LEU A 15 -2.70 16.55 12.08
CA LEU A 15 -4.04 17.10 12.25
C LEU A 15 -5.00 16.05 12.82
N GLU A 16 -4.97 14.84 12.27
CA GLU A 16 -5.81 13.73 12.70
C GLU A 16 -5.48 13.30 14.13
N TYR A 17 -4.19 13.20 14.47
CA TYR A 17 -3.71 12.88 15.83
C TYR A 17 -4.20 13.91 16.86
N ARG A 18 -4.16 15.22 16.54
CA ARG A 18 -4.72 16.24 17.42
C ARG A 18 -6.21 16.04 17.66
N SER A 19 -6.98 15.81 16.59
CA SER A 19 -8.44 15.58 16.68
C SER A 19 -8.77 14.34 17.51
N LEU A 20 -8.08 13.22 17.24
CA LEU A 20 -8.30 11.94 17.91
C LEU A 20 -7.89 11.94 19.39
N LYS A 21 -6.83 12.66 19.74
CA LYS A 21 -6.39 12.83 21.14
C LYS A 21 -7.44 13.59 21.96
N ILE A 22 -8.06 14.62 21.39
CA ILE A 22 -9.14 15.38 22.04
C ILE A 22 -10.35 14.46 22.29
N GLN A 23 -10.67 13.59 21.33
CA GLN A 23 -11.78 12.63 21.46
C GLN A 23 -11.45 11.38 22.30
N LYS A 24 -10.22 11.25 22.84
CA LYS A 24 -9.72 10.07 23.58
C LYS A 24 -9.92 8.74 22.83
N ARG A 25 -9.96 8.75 21.50
CA ARG A 25 -10.19 7.54 20.67
C ARG A 25 -8.88 6.80 20.40
N TYR A 26 -8.26 6.26 21.46
CA TYR A 26 -6.94 5.61 21.38
C TYR A 26 -6.88 4.43 20.41
N ARG A 27 -7.99 3.68 20.26
CA ARG A 27 -8.06 2.57 19.29
C ARG A 27 -7.88 3.03 17.84
N GLU A 28 -8.44 4.19 17.50
CA GLU A 28 -8.33 4.75 16.16
C GLU A 28 -6.97 5.36 15.91
N ILE A 29 -6.37 5.99 16.93
CA ILE A 29 -4.98 6.44 16.85
C ILE A 29 -4.06 5.27 16.51
N ILE A 30 -4.23 4.13 17.19
CA ILE A 30 -3.40 2.95 16.95
C ILE A 30 -3.60 2.43 15.52
N SER A 31 -4.83 2.30 15.02
CA SER A 31 -5.07 1.86 13.64
C SER A 31 -4.50 2.84 12.61
N SER A 32 -4.69 4.15 12.81
CA SER A 32 -4.15 5.18 11.91
C SER A 32 -2.63 5.17 11.92
N VAL A 33 -1.98 5.02 13.08
CA VAL A 33 -0.51 4.90 13.19
C VAL A 33 0.01 3.67 12.48
N ILE A 34 -0.64 2.51 12.61
CA ILE A 34 -0.24 1.28 11.90
C ILE A 34 -0.32 1.47 10.39
N LEU A 35 -1.43 2.04 9.90
CA LEU A 35 -1.62 2.34 8.48
C LEU A 35 -0.58 3.35 7.98
N LEU A 36 -0.29 4.38 8.76
CA LEU A 36 0.69 5.40 8.41
C LEU A 36 2.11 4.84 8.35
N ALA A 37 2.47 3.99 9.31
CA ALA A 37 3.75 3.29 9.32
C ALA A 37 3.90 2.37 8.11
N ALA A 38 2.85 1.62 7.76
CA ALA A 38 2.87 0.78 6.56
C ALA A 38 3.04 1.62 5.28
N GLY A 39 2.27 2.71 5.14
CA GLY A 39 2.36 3.63 4.01
C GLY A 39 3.74 4.29 3.87
N LEU A 40 4.31 4.76 4.98
CA LEU A 40 5.67 5.33 5.02
C LEU A 40 6.71 4.30 4.62
N THR A 41 6.64 3.09 5.17
CA THR A 41 7.58 2.01 4.87
C THR A 41 7.57 1.69 3.38
N LEU A 42 6.38 1.51 2.79
CA LEU A 42 6.21 1.27 1.35
C LEU A 42 6.69 2.45 0.51
N GLY A 43 6.41 3.69 0.94
CA GLY A 43 6.86 4.91 0.27
C GLY A 43 8.39 5.05 0.25
N ILE A 44 9.05 4.74 1.37
CA ILE A 44 10.50 4.74 1.52
C ILE A 44 11.14 3.63 0.68
N LEU A 45 10.60 2.40 0.75
CA LEU A 45 11.04 1.28 -0.10
C LEU A 45 11.04 1.66 -1.58
N ARG A 46 9.98 2.34 -2.03
CA ARG A 46 9.87 2.83 -3.41
C ARG A 46 10.86 3.95 -3.74
N LEU A 47 11.16 4.84 -2.78
CA LEU A 47 12.20 5.86 -2.92
C LEU A 47 13.61 5.27 -3.04
N LEU A 48 13.86 4.15 -2.34
CA LEU A 48 15.10 3.37 -2.41
C LEU A 48 15.21 2.52 -3.69
N HIS A 49 14.29 2.69 -4.66
CA HIS A 49 14.20 1.91 -5.88
C HIS A 49 14.06 0.39 -5.64
N VAL A 50 13.53 -0.02 -4.48
CA VAL A 50 13.12 -1.41 -4.29
C VAL A 50 11.94 -1.66 -5.20
N GLU A 51 12.10 -2.57 -6.16
CA GLU A 51 11.05 -3.00 -7.06
C GLU A 51 9.97 -3.76 -6.29
N ILE A 52 8.96 -3.03 -5.81
CA ILE A 52 7.76 -3.64 -5.26
C ILE A 52 6.96 -4.15 -6.47
N PRO A 53 6.81 -5.48 -6.63
CA PRO A 53 6.08 -6.03 -7.76
C PRO A 53 4.66 -5.47 -7.74
N SER A 54 4.22 -4.96 -8.88
CA SER A 54 2.86 -4.41 -9.00
C SER A 54 1.82 -5.50 -8.69
N PRO A 55 0.63 -5.15 -8.17
CA PRO A 55 -0.45 -6.12 -7.97
C PRO A 55 -0.78 -6.89 -9.25
N MET A 56 -0.65 -6.21 -10.40
CA MET A 56 -0.81 -6.82 -11.72
C MET A 56 0.22 -7.94 -11.98
N SER A 57 1.44 -7.82 -11.46
CA SER A 57 2.44 -8.88 -11.52
C SER A 57 1.97 -10.10 -10.74
N GLY A 58 1.42 -9.93 -9.54
CA GLY A 58 0.88 -11.03 -8.74
C GLY A 58 -0.31 -11.71 -9.42
N ILE A 59 -1.24 -10.92 -9.98
CA ILE A 59 -2.35 -11.45 -10.77
C ILE A 59 -1.82 -12.24 -11.97
N LYS A 60 -0.85 -11.70 -12.72
CA LYS A 60 -0.23 -12.42 -13.83
C LYS A 60 0.38 -13.74 -13.38
N THR A 61 1.13 -13.77 -12.28
CA THR A 61 1.76 -15.01 -11.77
C THR A 61 0.70 -16.06 -11.37
N LEU A 62 -0.40 -15.64 -10.75
CA LEU A 62 -1.48 -16.55 -10.35
C LEU A 62 -2.30 -17.07 -11.53
N PHE A 63 -2.59 -16.21 -12.50
CA PHE A 63 -3.48 -16.53 -13.62
C PHE A 63 -2.75 -17.07 -14.86
N GLN A 64 -1.45 -16.83 -15.02
CA GLN A 64 -0.66 -17.40 -16.12
C GLN A 64 -0.82 -18.92 -16.30
N PRO A 65 -0.71 -19.75 -15.24
CA PRO A 65 -0.80 -21.20 -15.41
C PRO A 65 -2.19 -21.62 -15.90
N ILE A 66 -3.25 -20.95 -15.44
CA ILE A 66 -4.63 -21.19 -15.88
C ILE A 66 -4.80 -20.79 -17.34
N SER A 67 -4.26 -19.62 -17.73
CA SER A 67 -4.27 -19.18 -19.12
C SER A 67 -3.56 -20.18 -20.04
N HIS A 68 -2.42 -20.72 -19.62
CA HIS A 68 -1.65 -21.68 -20.40
C HIS A 68 -2.38 -23.03 -20.56
N LEU A 69 -3.11 -23.47 -19.54
CA LEU A 69 -3.97 -24.66 -19.59
C LEU A 69 -5.17 -24.46 -20.53
N LEU A 70 -5.85 -23.31 -20.43
CA LEU A 70 -6.97 -22.97 -21.31
C LEU A 70 -6.53 -22.87 -22.78
N THR A 71 -5.37 -22.25 -23.03
CA THR A 71 -4.83 -22.12 -24.38
C THR A 71 -4.46 -23.50 -24.95
N ARG A 72 -3.92 -24.40 -24.12
CA ARG A 72 -3.62 -25.78 -24.53
C ARG A 72 -4.89 -26.60 -24.81
N LEU A 73 -5.98 -26.36 -24.08
CA LEU A 73 -7.26 -27.05 -24.28
C LEU A 73 -8.01 -26.55 -25.53
N LEU A 74 -7.92 -25.26 -25.82
CA LEU A 74 -8.57 -24.63 -26.99
C LEU A 74 -7.82 -24.85 -28.31
N TYR A 75 -6.57 -25.31 -28.28
CA TYR A 75 -5.74 -25.59 -29.44
C TYR A 75 -5.61 -27.11 -29.75
N ILE A 76 -6.51 -27.91 -29.18
CA ILE A 76 -6.82 -29.31 -29.55
C ILE A 76 -8.11 -29.29 -30.35
#